data_AF-A0A925DFJ4-F1
#
_entry.id   AF-A0A925DFJ4-F1
#
_cell.length_a   1.000
_cell.length_b   1.000
_cell.length_c   1.000
_cell.angle_alpha   90.00
_cell.angle_beta   90.00
_cell.angle_gamma   90.00
#
_symmetry.space_group_name_H-M   'P 1'
#
loop_
_entity.id
_entity.type
_entity.pdbx_description
1 polymer ?
#
loop_
_entity_poly.entity_id
_entity_poly.type
_entity_poly.pdbx_seq_one_letter_code
_entity_poly.pdbx_strand_id
1 'polypeptide(L)'
;MFTQNITPAVKDHMDVQLSFFTDLSKKMFDTAQKVSEINLQLAQELVADMTACNQQLMSAKDPAEFASVASTQIQPCTEKLRNYQQRLSNLIANANAELTRTAETHMPEASRTAAAVTDELVRTATEETEKATQRQRAVIDKMNESARRGIDGLSQSMSRGADQNPGQDQPYGQPH
;
A
#
# COMPACT_ATOMS: atom_id res chain seq x y z
N MET A 1 -22.19 -27.27 55.03
CA MET A 1 -22.34 -26.58 53.73
C MET A 1 -21.51 -25.31 53.80
N PHE A 2 -20.46 -25.19 52.98
CA PHE A 2 -19.64 -23.98 52.92
C PHE A 2 -20.36 -22.95 52.05
N THR A 3 -21.12 -22.05 52.67
CA THR A 3 -21.62 -20.88 51.97
C THR A 3 -20.43 -19.94 51.80
N GLN A 4 -19.76 -20.01 50.64
CA GLN A 4 -18.82 -18.97 50.23
C GLN A 4 -19.62 -17.68 50.09
N ASN A 5 -19.66 -16.87 51.15
CA ASN A 5 -20.09 -15.49 51.06
C ASN A 5 -19.08 -14.77 50.16
N ILE A 6 -19.40 -14.67 48.86
CA ILE A 6 -18.74 -13.72 47.98
C ILE A 6 -18.96 -12.36 48.60
N THR A 7 -17.92 -11.83 49.25
CA THR A 7 -17.95 -10.54 49.92
C THR A 7 -18.15 -9.47 48.83
N PRO A 8 -18.87 -8.36 49.08
CA PRO A 8 -19.10 -7.32 48.06
C PRO A 8 -17.83 -6.89 47.33
N ALA A 9 -16.70 -6.81 48.03
CA ALA A 9 -15.38 -6.51 47.46
C ALA A 9 -14.89 -7.51 46.40
N VAL A 10 -15.20 -8.80 46.52
CA VAL A 10 -14.84 -9.83 45.51
C VAL A 10 -15.70 -9.66 44.26
N LYS A 11 -16.98 -9.33 44.45
CA LYS A 11 -17.90 -9.05 43.34
C LYS A 11 -17.48 -7.80 42.57
N ASP A 12 -17.19 -6.71 43.28
CA ASP A 12 -16.71 -5.46 42.68
C ASP A 12 -15.40 -5.67 41.90
N HIS A 13 -14.49 -6.49 42.43
CA HIS A 13 -13.25 -6.84 41.72
C HIS A 13 -13.50 -7.63 40.42
N MET A 14 -14.41 -8.59 40.44
CA MET A 14 -14.79 -9.36 39.24
C MET A 14 -15.45 -8.46 38.20
N ASP A 15 -16.33 -7.56 38.61
CA ASP A 15 -17.01 -6.62 37.71
C ASP A 15 -16.01 -5.64 37.06
N VAL A 16 -15.00 -5.18 37.81
CA VAL A 16 -13.91 -4.35 37.27
C VAL A 16 -13.06 -5.12 36.23
N GLN A 17 -12.74 -6.39 36.49
CA GLN A 17 -11.98 -7.20 35.52
C GLN A 17 -12.79 -7.51 34.25
N LEU A 18 -14.08 -7.81 34.39
CA LEU A 18 -14.99 -8.09 33.28
C LEU A 18 -15.23 -6.85 32.42
N SER A 19 -15.44 -5.69 33.03
CA SER A 19 -15.60 -4.42 32.31
C SER A 19 -14.34 -4.05 31.55
N PHE A 20 -13.17 -4.14 32.18
CA PHE A 20 -11.88 -3.92 31.52
C PHE A 20 -11.70 -4.78 30.27
N PHE A 21 -11.91 -6.10 30.38
CA PHE A 21 -11.75 -7.01 29.24
C PHE A 21 -12.78 -6.74 28.14
N THR A 22 -14.01 -6.43 28.50
CA THR A 22 -15.09 -6.11 27.56
C THR A 22 -14.78 -4.84 26.77
N ASP A 23 -14.36 -3.79 27.46
CA ASP A 23 -14.02 -2.51 26.84
C ASP A 23 -12.78 -2.65 25.95
N LEU A 24 -11.75 -3.35 26.43
CA LEU A 24 -10.56 -3.67 25.66
C LEU A 24 -10.91 -4.41 24.35
N SER A 25 -11.72 -5.47 24.45
CA SER A 25 -12.16 -6.26 23.30
C SER A 25 -12.92 -5.39 22.31
N LYS A 26 -13.84 -4.54 22.79
CA LYS A 26 -14.61 -3.63 21.94
C LYS A 26 -13.70 -2.65 21.20
N LYS A 27 -12.70 -2.07 21.87
CA LYS A 27 -11.72 -1.17 21.23
C LYS A 27 -10.87 -1.86 20.18
N MET A 28 -10.49 -3.12 20.41
CA MET A 28 -9.78 -3.92 19.41
C MET A 28 -10.66 -4.20 18.19
N PHE A 29 -11.93 -4.58 18.37
CA PHE A 29 -12.88 -4.78 17.27
C PHE A 29 -13.12 -3.49 16.47
N ASP A 30 -13.34 -2.36 17.14
CA ASP A 30 -13.50 -1.05 16.48
C ASP A 30 -12.25 -0.70 15.66
N THR A 31 -11.05 -0.99 16.18
CA THR A 31 -9.79 -0.75 15.46
C THR A 31 -9.67 -1.66 14.23
N ALA A 32 -10.01 -2.94 14.34
CA ALA A 32 -9.99 -3.88 13.23
C ALA A 32 -10.98 -3.49 12.12
N GLN A 33 -12.17 -2.99 12.50
CA GLN A 33 -13.14 -2.46 11.54
C GLN A 33 -12.56 -1.25 10.79
N LYS A 34 -11.95 -0.29 11.51
CA LYS A 34 -11.33 0.90 10.91
C LYS A 34 -10.16 0.56 9.98
N VAL A 35 -9.34 -0.46 10.30
CA VAL A 35 -8.29 -0.95 9.38
C VAL A 35 -8.94 -1.46 8.09
N SER A 36 -9.99 -2.26 8.20
CA SER A 36 -10.72 -2.79 7.04
C SER A 36 -11.34 -1.67 6.19
N GLU A 37 -11.89 -0.63 6.83
CA GLU A 37 -12.41 0.56 6.16
C GLU A 37 -11.31 1.32 5.39
N ILE A 38 -10.13 1.52 6.00
CA ILE A 38 -9.00 2.18 5.32
C ILE A 38 -8.56 1.37 4.10
N ASN A 39 -8.48 0.03 4.22
CA ASN A 39 -8.13 -0.85 3.10
C ASN A 39 -9.17 -0.81 1.98
N LEU A 40 -10.45 -0.82 2.33
CA LEU A 40 -11.54 -0.74 1.35
C LEU A 40 -11.50 0.59 0.59
N GLN A 41 -11.25 1.70 1.28
CA GLN A 41 -11.12 3.01 0.65
C GLN A 41 -9.92 3.07 -0.30
N LEU A 42 -8.77 2.53 0.09
CA LEU A 42 -7.63 2.42 -0.82
C LEU A 42 -7.98 1.57 -2.06
N ALA A 43 -8.67 0.45 -1.89
CA ALA A 43 -9.10 -0.39 -3.00
C ALA A 43 -10.05 0.35 -3.96
N GLN A 44 -11.03 1.09 -3.41
CA GLN A 44 -11.94 1.93 -4.21
C GLN A 44 -11.18 3.01 -4.98
N GLU A 45 -10.22 3.67 -4.32
CA GLU A 45 -9.36 4.67 -4.94
C GLU A 45 -8.50 4.09 -6.07
N LEU A 46 -7.96 2.89 -5.91
CA LEU A 46 -7.17 2.20 -6.95
C LEU A 46 -8.03 1.77 -8.14
N VAL A 47 -9.25 1.29 -7.90
CA VAL A 47 -10.20 0.93 -8.98
C VAL A 47 -10.61 2.17 -9.78
N ALA A 48 -10.86 3.30 -9.11
CA ALA A 48 -11.14 4.57 -9.76
C ALA A 48 -9.96 5.03 -10.64
N ASP A 49 -8.73 4.93 -10.13
CA ASP A 49 -7.52 5.29 -10.88
C ASP A 49 -7.28 4.37 -12.09
N MET A 50 -7.49 3.06 -11.95
CA MET A 50 -7.38 2.13 -13.07
C MET A 50 -8.39 2.47 -14.16
N THR A 51 -9.62 2.81 -13.77
CA THR A 51 -10.67 3.19 -14.71
C THR A 51 -10.31 4.49 -15.45
N ALA A 52 -9.83 5.51 -14.72
CA ALA A 52 -9.40 6.78 -15.30
C ALA A 52 -8.17 6.60 -16.22
N CYS A 53 -7.17 5.83 -15.77
CA CYS A 53 -5.98 5.50 -16.54
C CYS A 53 -6.36 4.77 -17.84
N ASN A 54 -7.23 3.75 -17.78
CA ASN A 54 -7.69 3.05 -18.98
C ASN A 54 -8.39 3.98 -19.97
N GLN A 55 -9.23 4.91 -19.50
CA GLN A 55 -9.88 5.89 -20.38
C GLN A 55 -8.86 6.82 -21.05
N GLN A 56 -7.85 7.28 -20.30
CA GLN A 56 -6.78 8.12 -20.84
C GLN A 56 -5.90 7.36 -21.84
N LEU A 57 -5.55 6.11 -21.54
CA LEU A 57 -4.77 5.26 -22.44
C LEU A 57 -5.54 4.92 -23.72
N MET A 58 -6.84 4.65 -23.63
CA MET A 58 -7.71 4.44 -24.81
C MET A 58 -7.87 5.71 -25.67
N SER A 59 -7.67 6.88 -25.07
CA SER A 59 -7.75 8.17 -25.77
C SER A 59 -6.41 8.63 -26.36
N ALA A 60 -5.30 7.98 -25.98
CA ALA A 60 -3.97 8.31 -26.47
C ALA A 60 -3.81 7.93 -27.94
N LYS A 61 -3.34 8.87 -28.75
CA LYS A 61 -3.25 8.76 -30.21
C LYS A 61 -1.89 8.28 -30.69
N ASP A 62 -0.86 8.43 -29.86
CA ASP A 62 0.50 8.04 -30.20
C ASP A 62 1.30 7.53 -28.98
N PRO A 63 2.44 6.82 -29.21
CA PRO A 63 3.24 6.26 -28.13
C PRO A 63 3.85 7.30 -27.17
N ALA A 64 4.02 8.55 -27.59
CA ALA A 64 4.53 9.61 -26.72
C ALA A 64 3.44 10.09 -25.75
N GLU A 65 2.19 10.22 -26.23
CA GLU A 65 1.02 10.50 -25.41
C GLU A 65 0.76 9.36 -24.40
N PHE A 66 0.97 8.11 -24.80
CA PHE A 66 0.91 6.95 -23.89
C PHE A 66 1.95 7.05 -22.76
N ALA A 67 3.21 7.38 -23.07
CA ALA A 67 4.26 7.57 -22.07
C ALA A 67 3.97 8.75 -21.13
N SER A 68 3.34 9.81 -21.64
CA SER A 68 2.88 10.95 -20.85
C SER A 68 1.76 10.55 -19.87
N VAL A 69 0.78 9.75 -20.31
CA VAL A 69 -0.29 9.21 -19.44
C VAL A 69 0.29 8.27 -18.38
N ALA A 70 1.26 7.43 -18.73
CA ALA A 70 1.90 6.55 -17.76
C ALA A 70 2.68 7.32 -16.67
N SER A 71 3.39 8.40 -17.05
CA SER A 71 4.18 9.19 -16.09
C SER A 71 3.32 10.02 -15.13
N THR A 72 2.17 10.51 -15.59
CA THR A 72 1.22 11.28 -14.76
C THR A 72 0.57 10.46 -13.64
N GLN A 73 0.55 9.13 -13.75
CA GLN A 73 -0.01 8.24 -12.73
C GLN A 73 0.95 7.94 -11.55
N ILE A 74 2.23 8.29 -11.66
CA ILE A 74 3.23 8.04 -10.60
C ILE A 74 2.96 8.90 -9.37
N GLN A 75 2.66 10.18 -9.58
CA GLN A 75 2.39 11.14 -8.51
C GLN A 75 1.15 10.80 -7.67
N PRO A 76 -0.05 10.60 -8.25
CA PRO A 76 -1.25 10.27 -7.48
C PRO A 76 -1.08 8.96 -6.71
N CYS A 77 -0.36 7.99 -7.26
CA CYS A 77 -0.12 6.73 -6.56
C CYS A 77 0.76 6.91 -5.31
N THR A 78 1.80 7.75 -5.41
CA THR A 78 2.68 8.08 -4.28
C THR A 78 1.92 8.86 -3.19
N GLU A 79 1.06 9.80 -3.58
CA GLU A 79 0.22 10.57 -2.66
C GLU A 79 -0.77 9.67 -1.90
N LYS A 80 -1.44 8.74 -2.60
CA LYS A 80 -2.39 7.79 -2.00
C LYS A 80 -1.72 6.87 -1.00
N LEU A 81 -0.55 6.34 -1.34
CA LEU A 81 0.24 5.51 -0.42
C LEU A 81 0.64 6.30 0.83
N ARG A 82 1.11 7.54 0.68
CA ARG A 82 1.43 8.42 1.81
C ARG A 82 0.20 8.69 2.68
N ASN A 83 -0.97 8.90 2.06
CA ASN A 83 -2.23 9.12 2.76
C ASN A 83 -2.66 7.87 3.53
N TYR A 84 -2.59 6.69 2.90
CA TYR A 84 -2.84 5.39 3.53
C TYR A 84 -1.93 5.18 4.76
N GLN A 85 -0.62 5.42 4.61
CA GLN A 85 0.35 5.36 5.72
C GLN A 85 -0.03 6.30 6.87
N GLN A 86 -0.33 7.56 6.56
CA GLN A 86 -0.68 8.56 7.55
C GLN A 86 -1.98 8.18 8.29
N ARG A 87 -2.99 7.69 7.57
CA ARG A 87 -4.26 7.23 8.14
C ARG A 87 -4.09 6.00 9.03
N LEU A 88 -3.29 5.03 8.60
CA LEU A 88 -3.01 3.84 9.38
C LEU A 88 -2.22 4.18 10.65
N SER A 89 -1.20 5.04 10.55
CA SER A 89 -0.42 5.52 11.70
C SER A 89 -1.31 6.26 12.71
N ASN A 90 -2.17 7.17 12.24
CA ASN A 90 -3.12 7.88 13.09
C ASN A 90 -4.11 6.94 13.79
N LEU A 91 -4.58 5.89 13.09
CA LEU A 91 -5.47 4.89 13.68
C LEU A 91 -4.78 4.14 14.81
N ILE A 92 -3.55 3.69 14.60
CA ILE A 92 -2.78 2.96 15.60
C ILE A 92 -2.48 3.85 16.81
N ALA A 93 -2.09 5.11 16.59
CA ALA A 93 -1.84 6.07 17.66
C ALA A 93 -3.11 6.32 18.52
N ASN A 94 -4.27 6.47 17.88
CA ASN A 94 -5.55 6.62 18.58
C ASN A 94 -5.93 5.36 19.35
N ALA A 95 -5.74 4.18 18.76
CA ALA A 95 -5.97 2.92 19.46
C ALA A 95 -5.10 2.82 20.72
N ASN A 96 -3.81 3.17 20.64
CA ASN A 96 -2.92 3.20 21.80
C ASN A 96 -3.46 4.11 22.91
N ALA A 97 -3.83 5.34 22.57
CA ALA A 97 -4.33 6.29 23.54
C ALA A 97 -5.62 5.79 24.22
N GLU A 98 -6.51 5.15 23.46
CA GLU A 98 -7.73 4.54 24.00
C GLU A 98 -7.44 3.33 24.89
N LEU A 99 -6.49 2.48 24.49
CA LEU A 99 -6.05 1.32 25.27
C LEU A 99 -5.38 1.74 26.58
N THR A 100 -4.45 2.70 26.54
CA THR A 100 -3.78 3.27 27.72
C THR A 100 -4.79 3.90 28.66
N ARG A 101 -5.75 4.69 28.17
CA ARG A 101 -6.81 5.28 29.01
C ARG A 101 -7.68 4.22 29.67
N THR A 102 -8.03 3.16 28.94
CA THR A 102 -8.82 2.03 29.49
C THR A 102 -8.01 1.29 30.56
N ALA A 103 -6.72 1.07 30.34
CA ALA A 103 -5.81 0.51 31.33
C ALA A 103 -5.66 1.41 32.56
N GLU A 104 -5.46 2.71 32.41
CA GLU A 104 -5.39 3.65 33.55
C GLU A 104 -6.68 3.68 34.38
N THR A 105 -7.83 3.48 33.74
CA THR A 105 -9.14 3.48 34.41
C THR A 105 -9.36 2.23 35.27
N HIS A 106 -8.88 1.07 34.84
CA HIS A 106 -9.19 -0.21 35.48
C HIS A 106 -7.98 -0.93 36.10
N MET A 107 -6.79 -0.82 35.49
CA MET A 107 -5.55 -1.52 35.86
C MET A 107 -4.29 -0.71 35.50
N PRO A 108 -3.83 0.22 36.36
CA PRO A 108 -2.72 1.14 36.07
C PRO A 108 -1.42 0.45 35.63
N GLU A 109 -1.14 -0.76 36.11
CA GLU A 109 0.06 -1.52 35.74
C GLU A 109 0.03 -2.09 34.31
N ALA A 110 -1.15 -2.21 33.68
CA ALA A 110 -1.29 -2.74 32.33
C ALA A 110 -0.93 -1.72 31.23
N SER A 111 -0.81 -0.43 31.58
CA SER A 111 -0.50 0.67 30.66
C SER A 111 0.81 0.43 29.90
N ARG A 112 1.82 -0.11 30.57
CA ARG A 112 3.14 -0.39 29.97
C ARG A 112 3.10 -1.49 28.91
N THR A 113 2.28 -2.51 29.13
CA THR A 113 2.07 -3.61 28.18
C THR A 113 1.27 -3.13 26.97
N ALA A 114 0.26 -2.28 27.16
CA ALA A 114 -0.50 -1.69 26.07
C ALA A 114 0.38 -0.84 25.14
N ALA A 115 1.29 -0.04 25.72
CA ALA A 115 2.26 0.74 24.96
C ALA A 115 3.18 -0.16 24.10
N ALA A 116 3.68 -1.27 24.65
CA ALA A 116 4.56 -2.20 23.93
C ALA A 116 3.84 -2.90 22.76
N VAL A 117 2.57 -3.29 22.94
CA VAL A 117 1.76 -3.91 21.86
C VAL A 117 1.52 -2.92 20.72
N THR A 118 1.24 -1.66 21.04
CA THR A 118 1.09 -0.64 20.01
C THR A 118 2.41 -0.39 19.27
N ASP A 119 3.53 -0.28 19.99
CA ASP A 119 4.84 -0.03 19.36
C ASP A 119 5.17 -1.12 18.32
N GLU A 120 4.86 -2.38 18.66
CA GLU A 120 5.02 -3.51 17.74
C GLU A 120 4.06 -3.46 16.53
N LEU A 121 2.82 -3.01 16.72
CA LEU A 121 1.87 -2.79 15.63
C LEU A 121 2.34 -1.67 14.67
N VAL A 122 2.84 -0.55 15.22
CA VAL A 122 3.40 0.56 14.41
C VAL A 122 4.60 0.08 13.60
N ARG A 123 5.51 -0.65 14.25
CA ARG A 123 6.69 -1.22 13.61
C ARG A 123 6.30 -2.15 12.47
N THR A 124 5.42 -3.12 12.74
CA THR A 124 4.96 -4.10 11.74
C THR A 124 4.26 -3.42 10.56
N ALA A 125 3.36 -2.46 10.83
CA ALA A 125 2.66 -1.72 9.78
C ALA A 125 3.62 -0.90 8.89
N THR A 126 4.64 -0.29 9.49
CA THR A 126 5.65 0.49 8.77
C THR A 126 6.51 -0.43 7.89
N GLU A 127 7.02 -1.53 8.44
CA GLU A 127 7.81 -2.52 7.70
C GLU A 127 7.05 -3.10 6.50
N GLU A 128 5.78 -3.49 6.69
CA GLU A 128 4.96 -4.02 5.59
C GLU A 128 4.68 -2.97 4.52
N THR A 129 4.50 -1.70 4.92
CA THR A 129 4.27 -0.63 3.95
C THR A 129 5.53 -0.29 3.16
N GLU A 130 6.70 -0.28 3.80
CA GLU A 130 7.98 -0.12 3.10
C GLU A 130 8.21 -1.25 2.08
N LYS A 131 7.94 -2.51 2.46
CA LYS A 131 8.02 -3.66 1.54
C LYS A 131 7.05 -3.51 0.37
N ALA A 132 5.80 -3.07 0.61
CA ALA A 132 4.83 -2.83 -0.44
C ALA A 132 5.30 -1.71 -1.40
N THR A 133 5.85 -0.63 -0.87
CA THR A 133 6.41 0.49 -1.64
C THR A 133 7.59 0.04 -2.51
N GLN A 134 8.50 -0.75 -1.95
CA GLN A 134 9.64 -1.30 -2.68
C GLN A 134 9.20 -2.22 -3.82
N ARG A 135 8.22 -3.11 -3.57
CA ARG A 135 7.63 -3.97 -4.61
C ARG A 135 7.00 -3.15 -5.73
N GLN A 136 6.28 -2.10 -5.38
CA GLN A 136 5.65 -1.22 -6.36
C GLN A 136 6.68 -0.49 -7.23
N ARG A 137 7.72 0.09 -6.61
CA ARG A 137 8.84 0.71 -7.33
C ARG A 137 9.50 -0.28 -8.29
N ALA A 138 9.77 -1.50 -7.83
CA ALA A 138 10.37 -2.55 -8.66
C ALA A 138 9.50 -2.91 -9.88
N VAL A 139 8.16 -2.90 -9.75
CA VAL A 139 7.24 -3.12 -10.87
C VAL A 139 7.32 -1.95 -11.87
N ILE A 140 7.31 -0.71 -11.39
CA ILE A 140 7.42 0.50 -12.23
C ILE A 140 8.76 0.52 -12.96
N ASP A 141 9.86 0.25 -12.26
CA ASP A 141 11.21 0.21 -12.85
C ASP A 141 11.30 -0.87 -13.92
N LYS A 142 10.74 -2.06 -13.65
CA LYS A 142 10.68 -3.16 -14.62
C LYS A 142 9.85 -2.80 -15.86
N MET A 143 8.74 -2.09 -15.68
CA MET A 143 7.94 -1.58 -16.81
C MET A 143 8.71 -0.54 -17.63
N ASN A 144 9.37 0.42 -16.97
CA ASN A 144 10.20 1.43 -17.64
C ASN A 144 11.37 0.80 -18.42
N GLU A 145 12.05 -0.19 -17.84
CA GLU A 145 13.08 -0.96 -18.55
C GLU A 145 12.52 -1.74 -19.73
N SER A 146 11.31 -2.29 -19.62
CA SER A 146 10.68 -3.01 -20.74
C SER A 146 10.31 -2.06 -21.88
N ALA A 147 9.80 -0.87 -21.57
CA ALA A 147 9.47 0.16 -22.55
C ALA A 147 10.73 0.69 -23.25
N ARG A 148 11.79 1.00 -22.48
CA ARG A 148 13.08 1.42 -23.03
C ARG A 148 13.69 0.37 -23.96
N ARG A 149 13.71 -0.90 -23.54
CA ARG A 149 14.19 -2.00 -24.40
C ARG A 149 13.39 -2.17 -25.67
N GLY A 150 12.07 -1.94 -25.63
CA GLY A 150 11.22 -1.95 -26.83
C GLY A 150 11.61 -0.85 -27.82
N ILE A 151 11.84 0.37 -27.31
CA ILE A 151 12.27 1.52 -28.11
C ILE A 151 13.67 1.32 -28.68
N ASP A 152 14.62 0.83 -27.88
CA ASP A 152 15.99 0.54 -28.31
C ASP A 152 16.01 -0.58 -29.37
N GLY A 153 15.20 -1.63 -29.18
CA GLY A 153 15.05 -2.72 -30.15
C GLY A 153 14.46 -2.24 -31.49
N LEU A 154 13.51 -1.31 -31.46
CA LEU A 154 12.97 -0.66 -32.65
C LEU A 154 14.01 0.23 -33.34
N SER A 155 14.79 0.98 -32.55
CA SER A 155 15.86 1.85 -33.08
C SER A 155 16.95 1.02 -33.76
N GLN A 156 17.29 -0.13 -33.18
CA GLN A 156 18.30 -1.03 -33.69
C GLN A 156 17.83 -1.80 -34.94
N SER A 157 16.54 -2.13 -35.04
CA SER A 157 15.96 -2.72 -36.25
C SER A 157 15.92 -1.72 -37.41
N MET A 158 15.64 -0.43 -37.13
CA MET A 158 15.70 0.63 -38.13
C MET A 158 17.14 0.91 -38.60
N SER A 159 18.12 0.95 -37.70
CA SER A 159 19.53 1.10 -38.09
C SER A 159 20.07 -0.08 -38.90
N ARG A 160 19.63 -1.32 -38.59
CA ARG A 160 19.98 -2.51 -39.40
C ARG A 160 19.32 -2.53 -40.77
N GLY A 161 18.11 -1.97 -40.91
CA GLY A 161 17.43 -1.82 -42.20
C GLY A 161 18.07 -0.76 -43.10
N ALA A 162 18.68 0.27 -42.52
CA ALA A 162 19.40 1.31 -43.27
C ALA A 162 20.79 0.87 -43.77
N ASP A 163 21.45 -0.06 -43.08
CA ASP A 163 22.76 -0.60 -43.46
C ASP A 163 22.68 -1.70 -44.56
N GLN A 164 21.50 -2.31 -44.76
CA GLN A 164 21.26 -3.38 -45.74
C GLN A 164 20.87 -2.91 -47.16
N ASN A 165 21.17 -1.67 -47.56
CA ASN A 165 21.08 -1.28 -48.97
C ASN A 165 22.48 -1.26 -49.62
N PRO A 166 23.05 -2.41 -50.03
CA PRO A 166 24.13 -2.40 -51.00
C PRO A 166 23.50 -2.04 -52.35
N GLY A 167 23.67 -0.79 -52.75
CA GLY A 167 23.39 -0.35 -54.12
C GLY A 167 24.02 -1.33 -55.10
N GLN A 168 23.17 -1.96 -55.89
CA GLN A 168 23.53 -2.80 -57.02
C GLN A 168 24.23 -1.93 -58.07
N ASP A 169 25.55 -1.86 -58.05
CA ASP A 169 26.35 -1.43 -59.21
C ASP A 169 27.09 -2.65 -59.77
N GLN A 170 26.35 -3.47 -60.53
CA GLN A 170 26.93 -4.35 -61.54
C GLN A 170 26.86 -3.62 -62.89
N PRO A 171 27.99 -3.21 -63.50
CA PRO A 171 27.96 -2.78 -64.88
C PRO A 171 27.83 -4.03 -65.76
N TYR A 172 26.66 -4.13 -66.40
CA TYR A 172 26.38 -5.02 -67.51
C TYR A 172 27.49 -4.99 -68.56
N GLY A 173 27.83 -6.16 -69.09
CA GLY A 173 28.81 -6.32 -70.15
C GLY A 173 28.46 -5.57 -71.44
N GLN A 174 29.46 -5.39 -72.29
CA GLN A 174 29.27 -5.08 -73.70
C GLN A 174 29.86 -6.21 -74.56
N PRO A 175 29.16 -6.62 -75.64
CA PRO A 175 29.67 -7.54 -76.64
C PRO A 175 30.42 -6.81 -77.77
N HIS A 176 31.30 -7.59 -78.41
CA HIS A 176 32.13 -7.37 -79.61
C HIS A 176 33.53 -6.76 -79.39
#